data_AF-A0ABD5V2E7-F1
#
_entry.id   AF-A0ABD5V2E7-F1
#
_cell.length_a   1.000
_cell.length_b   1.000
_cell.length_c   1.000
_cell.angle_alpha   90.00
_cell.angle_beta   90.00
_cell.angle_gamma   90.00
#
_symmetry.space_group_name_H-M   'P 1'
#
loop_
_entity.id
_entity.type
_entity.pdbx_description
1 polymer ?
#
loop_
_entity_poly.entity_id
_entity_poly.type
_entity_poly.pdbx_seq_one_letter_code
_entity_poly.pdbx_strand_id
1 'polypeptide(L)'
;MDWPNLLCPDCDYQFQAIDISGFNCTSFQTLVDSCSCRSCGVDIHPEDALLEYFTRIPITEIGGRPIQLGSRASIGTIELEVGKTKEVPLIGGNSLDIGLSLLAETDRPSGQSITDLQGVALDWYPRHLLVENSVIIDIVQPDEGKIAFVTSELNSNAPDRVTVAYNYHSRPSDIEQPPWIDLLLNAVRLFYQSEWIAMLPLLISAYDNHLARQLRRTLEAEGKSVTEIEQFLQNDYRGWKDRSKEGLEKVTSHRFSTYSGSLYDNFHTIREERNNKIIHVDSDDDVADISVQESRDYFTTTIESILTIHEICNQKRINI
;
A
#
# COMPACT_ATOMS: atom_id res chain seq x y z
N MET A 1 -7.05 17.39 1.92
CA MET A 1 -5.93 17.73 2.82
C MET A 1 -4.89 16.65 2.60
N ASP A 2 -3.74 17.04 2.06
CA ASP A 2 -2.68 16.12 1.60
C ASP A 2 -1.75 15.76 2.76
N TRP A 3 -2.33 15.15 3.79
CA TRP A 3 -1.60 14.78 5.00
C TRP A 3 -0.99 13.40 4.80
N PRO A 4 0.23 13.19 5.32
CA PRO A 4 0.84 11.89 5.34
C PRO A 4 -0.03 10.82 6.00
N ASN A 5 0.12 9.58 5.53
CA ASN A 5 -0.59 8.39 5.99
C ASN A 5 0.00 7.78 7.28
N LEU A 6 0.38 8.62 8.24
CA LEU A 6 0.93 8.18 9.53
C LEU A 6 0.10 8.79 10.66
N LEU A 7 -0.42 7.94 11.53
CA LEU A 7 -1.25 8.31 12.67
C LEU A 7 -0.64 7.79 13.97
N CYS A 8 -0.55 8.63 15.00
CA CYS A 8 -0.06 8.21 16.30
C CYS A 8 -1.08 7.26 16.99
N PRO A 9 -0.69 6.01 17.34
CA PRO A 9 -1.59 5.07 18.03
C PRO A 9 -2.06 5.52 19.41
N ASP A 10 -1.30 6.40 20.07
CA ASP A 10 -1.55 6.77 21.48
C ASP A 10 -2.39 8.04 21.66
N CYS A 11 -2.43 8.93 20.65
CA CYS A 11 -3.11 10.23 20.79
C CYS A 11 -3.82 10.72 19.53
N ASP A 12 -3.98 9.86 18.52
CA ASP A 12 -4.67 10.17 17.25
C ASP A 12 -4.07 11.37 16.48
N TYR A 13 -2.85 11.80 16.80
CA TYR A 13 -2.16 12.85 16.06
C TYR A 13 -1.73 12.34 14.68
N GLN A 14 -2.27 12.94 13.61
CA GLN A 14 -1.82 12.67 12.25
C GLN A 14 -0.57 13.47 11.94
N PHE A 15 0.51 12.78 11.58
CA PHE A 15 1.81 13.40 11.31
C PHE A 15 1.73 14.35 10.11
N GLN A 16 2.41 15.48 10.22
CA GLN A 16 2.56 16.45 9.14
C GLN A 16 3.87 16.22 8.39
N ALA A 17 4.01 16.80 7.20
CA ALA A 17 5.23 16.69 6.39
C ALA A 17 6.50 17.12 7.16
N ILE A 18 6.40 18.15 8.00
CA ILE A 18 7.51 18.64 8.85
C ILE A 18 7.88 17.68 10.00
N ASP A 19 6.98 16.78 10.37
CA ASP A 19 7.25 15.78 11.41
C ASP A 19 8.07 14.63 10.81
N ILE A 20 7.84 14.34 9.53
CA ILE A 20 8.45 13.23 8.80
C ILE A 20 9.89 13.54 8.36
N SER A 21 10.21 14.81 8.07
CA SER A 21 11.58 15.22 7.73
C SER A 21 12.61 14.99 8.86
N GLY A 22 12.14 14.65 10.07
CA GLY A 22 12.98 14.30 11.21
C GLY A 22 13.11 12.79 11.44
N PHE A 23 12.54 11.94 10.59
CA PHE A 23 12.62 10.49 10.76
C PHE A 23 14.04 10.03 10.42
N ASN A 24 14.70 9.38 11.38
CA ASN A 24 15.97 8.74 11.11
C ASN A 24 15.71 7.39 10.44
N CYS A 25 15.74 7.37 9.10
CA CYS A 25 15.40 6.19 8.29
C CYS A 25 16.64 5.44 7.77
N THR A 26 17.79 5.56 8.44
CA THR A 26 19.05 4.98 7.93
C THR A 26 19.01 3.47 7.68
N SER A 27 18.09 2.70 8.29
CA SER A 27 17.64 1.42 7.73
C SER A 27 16.44 0.84 8.51
N PHE A 28 15.26 0.83 7.88
CA PHE A 28 14.06 0.12 8.38
C PHE A 28 14.24 -1.41 8.49
N GLN A 29 15.39 -1.93 8.06
CA GLN A 29 15.77 -3.33 8.25
C GLN A 29 16.24 -3.63 9.68
N THR A 30 16.68 -2.59 10.40
CA THR A 30 17.19 -2.74 11.77
C THR A 30 16.09 -2.74 12.84
N LEU A 31 14.86 -2.34 12.49
CA LEU A 31 13.65 -2.40 13.33
C LEU A 31 13.70 -1.59 14.64
N VAL A 32 14.79 -0.84 14.87
CA VAL A 32 15.02 0.03 16.04
C VAL A 32 14.61 1.49 15.79
N ASP A 33 14.21 1.83 14.57
CA ASP A 33 13.91 3.21 14.20
C ASP A 33 12.50 3.59 14.68
N SER A 34 12.44 4.50 15.66
CA SER A 34 11.22 5.13 16.15
C SER A 34 11.21 6.63 15.82
N CYS A 35 10.02 7.18 15.64
CA CYS A 35 9.79 8.61 15.58
C CYS A 35 9.02 9.07 16.82
N SER A 36 9.46 10.15 17.45
CA SER A 36 8.75 10.73 18.58
C SER A 36 7.52 11.49 18.09
N CYS A 37 6.33 11.12 18.58
CA CYS A 37 5.11 11.87 18.32
C CYS A 37 5.23 13.27 18.91
N ARG A 38 5.04 14.33 18.10
CA ARG A 38 5.11 15.70 18.61
C ARG A 38 3.99 16.07 19.59
N SER A 39 2.86 15.36 19.54
CA SER A 39 1.71 15.63 20.39
C SER A 39 1.88 15.02 21.79
N CYS A 40 2.17 13.71 21.88
CA CYS A 40 2.27 13.00 23.16
C CYS A 40 3.70 12.66 23.61
N GLY A 41 4.71 12.86 22.75
CA GLY A 41 6.12 12.57 23.05
C GLY A 41 6.51 11.09 23.01
N VAL A 42 5.57 10.19 22.70
CA VAL A 42 5.83 8.74 22.63
C VAL A 42 6.59 8.39 21.36
N ASP A 43 7.60 7.53 21.51
CA ASP A 43 8.35 6.95 20.40
C ASP A 43 7.55 5.84 19.74
N ILE A 44 7.31 5.98 18.43
CA ILE A 44 6.44 5.09 17.65
C ILE A 44 7.22 4.56 16.46
N HIS A 45 7.10 3.26 16.20
CA HIS A 45 7.66 2.70 14.98
C HIS A 45 6.80 3.11 13.77
N PRO A 46 7.35 3.61 12.66
CA PRO A 46 6.55 4.14 11.54
C PRO A 46 5.56 3.15 10.91
N GLU A 47 5.89 1.85 10.87
CA GLU A 47 4.92 0.82 10.45
C GLU A 47 3.67 0.78 11.33
N ASP A 48 3.80 0.97 12.66
CA ASP A 48 2.64 0.98 13.56
C ASP A 48 1.78 2.22 13.31
N ALA A 49 2.41 3.37 13.03
CA ALA A 49 1.69 4.58 12.68
C ALA A 49 0.93 4.48 11.34
N LEU A 50 1.49 3.77 10.36
CA LEU A 50 0.81 3.49 9.09
C LEU A 50 -0.37 2.52 9.27
N LEU A 51 -0.15 1.45 10.03
CA LEU A 51 -1.19 0.44 10.27
C LEU A 51 -2.35 1.05 11.07
N GLU A 52 -2.04 1.92 12.03
CA GLU A 52 -3.05 2.72 12.73
C GLU A 52 -3.80 3.67 11.79
N TYR A 53 -3.11 4.30 10.83
CA TYR A 53 -3.82 5.07 9.80
C TYR A 53 -4.80 4.19 8.99
N PHE A 54 -4.41 2.95 8.66
CA PHE A 54 -5.29 2.01 7.95
C PHE A 54 -6.52 1.58 8.76
N THR A 55 -6.46 1.54 10.10
CA THR A 55 -7.64 1.21 10.92
C THR A 55 -8.73 2.29 10.87
N ARG A 56 -8.37 3.53 10.45
CA ARG A 56 -9.29 4.68 10.39
C ARG A 56 -9.97 4.88 9.05
N ILE A 57 -9.64 4.07 8.05
CA ILE A 57 -10.23 4.12 6.71
C ILE A 57 -10.98 2.83 6.41
N PRO A 58 -12.10 2.90 5.67
CA PRO A 58 -12.75 1.69 5.20
C PRO A 58 -11.75 0.83 4.41
N ILE A 59 -11.65 -0.46 4.74
CA ILE A 59 -10.64 -1.35 4.14
C ILE A 59 -10.78 -1.41 2.60
N THR A 60 -12.02 -1.33 2.11
CA THR A 60 -12.33 -1.27 0.68
C THR A 60 -11.76 -0.04 -0.02
N GLU A 61 -11.42 1.02 0.70
CA GLU A 61 -10.80 2.23 0.15
C GLU A 61 -9.27 2.19 0.17
N ILE A 62 -8.64 1.29 0.95
CA ILE A 62 -7.18 1.28 1.16
C ILE A 62 -6.40 1.20 -0.15
N GLY A 63 -6.88 0.43 -1.13
CA GLY A 63 -6.24 0.31 -2.44
C GLY A 63 -6.11 1.65 -3.20
N GLY A 64 -6.99 2.62 -2.94
CA GLY A 64 -6.92 3.96 -3.51
C GLY A 64 -6.18 4.99 -2.64
N ARG A 65 -5.78 4.61 -1.43
CA ARG A 65 -5.11 5.48 -0.45
C ARG A 65 -3.59 5.28 -0.53
N PRO A 66 -2.79 6.24 -0.04
CA PRO A 66 -1.35 6.07 0.06
C PRO A 66 -0.98 4.91 0.97
N ILE A 67 -0.17 3.96 0.47
CA ILE A 67 0.24 2.75 1.20
C ILE A 67 1.67 2.84 1.70
N GLN A 68 2.53 3.61 1.05
CA GLN A 68 3.93 3.78 1.43
C GLN A 68 4.08 4.72 2.63
N LEU A 69 5.04 4.47 3.52
CA LEU A 69 5.29 5.28 4.72
C LEU A 69 5.48 6.76 4.39
N GLY A 70 4.75 7.62 5.11
CA GLY A 70 4.83 9.07 4.98
C GLY A 70 4.24 9.61 3.67
N SER A 71 3.53 8.77 2.91
CA SER A 71 2.95 9.16 1.63
C SER A 71 1.65 9.92 1.82
N ARG A 72 1.35 10.77 0.83
CA ARG A 72 0.10 11.52 0.72
C ARG A 72 -0.47 11.37 -0.68
N ALA A 73 -1.78 11.51 -0.81
CA ALA A 73 -2.46 11.52 -2.10
C ALA A 73 -2.77 12.96 -2.52
N SER A 74 -2.68 13.21 -3.82
CA SER A 74 -3.20 14.41 -4.46
C SER A 74 -4.16 14.01 -5.57
N ILE A 75 -5.39 14.52 -5.51
CA ILE A 75 -6.48 14.19 -6.42
C ILE A 75 -7.07 15.48 -6.98
N GLY A 76 -7.32 15.52 -8.29
CA GLY A 76 -7.95 16.65 -8.93
C GLY A 76 -8.18 16.46 -10.44
N THR A 77 -8.58 17.54 -11.11
CA THR A 77 -8.65 17.59 -12.58
C THR A 77 -7.68 18.59 -13.16
N ILE A 78 -7.13 18.27 -14.34
CA ILE A 78 -6.18 19.12 -15.04
C ILE A 78 -6.50 19.16 -16.52
N GLU A 79 -6.41 20.35 -17.10
CA GLU A 79 -6.49 20.53 -18.55
C GLU A 79 -5.08 20.53 -19.14
N LEU A 80 -4.92 19.77 -20.20
CA LEU A 80 -3.67 19.50 -20.89
C LEU A 80 -3.83 19.90 -22.36
N GLU A 81 -2.83 20.60 -22.89
CA GLU A 81 -2.72 20.86 -24.32
C GLU A 81 -2.09 19.63 -24.98
N VAL A 82 -2.74 19.10 -26.01
CA VAL A 82 -2.33 17.86 -26.66
C VAL A 82 -1.04 18.07 -27.45
N GLY A 83 -0.15 17.07 -27.41
CA GLY A 83 1.18 17.14 -28.01
C GLY A 83 2.20 17.92 -27.19
N LYS A 84 1.84 18.36 -25.97
CA LYS A 84 2.74 19.06 -25.05
C LYS A 84 2.88 18.33 -23.72
N THR A 85 3.99 18.61 -23.06
CA THR A 85 4.27 18.21 -21.68
C THR A 85 3.94 19.36 -20.74
N LYS A 86 3.20 19.07 -19.67
CA LYS A 86 2.89 20.03 -18.61
C LYS A 86 3.52 19.59 -17.29
N GLU A 87 4.52 20.33 -16.82
CA GLU A 87 5.13 20.12 -15.51
C GLU A 87 4.32 20.78 -14.39
N VAL A 88 4.19 20.07 -13.27
CA VAL A 88 3.52 20.54 -12.05
C VAL A 88 4.44 20.24 -10.85
N PRO A 89 4.72 21.22 -9.98
CA PRO A 89 5.52 20.97 -8.78
C PRO A 89 4.76 20.08 -7.79
N LEU A 90 5.48 19.15 -7.17
CA LEU A 90 4.96 18.39 -6.04
C LEU A 90 4.89 19.28 -4.80
N ILE A 91 3.78 19.19 -4.08
CA ILE A 91 3.62 19.85 -2.79
C ILE A 91 4.67 19.27 -1.85
N GLY A 92 5.52 20.11 -1.25
CA GLY A 92 6.58 19.69 -0.31
C GLY A 92 8.03 19.90 -0.79
N GLY A 93 8.25 20.26 -2.06
CA GLY A 93 9.57 20.63 -2.59
C GLY A 93 10.39 19.44 -3.11
N ASN A 94 11.72 19.62 -3.15
CA ASN A 94 12.67 18.63 -3.66
C ASN A 94 12.73 17.41 -2.70
N SER A 95 13.13 16.24 -3.22
CA SER A 95 13.18 14.95 -2.51
C SER A 95 11.84 14.27 -2.24
N LEU A 96 10.94 14.33 -3.23
CA LEU A 96 9.72 13.52 -3.28
C LEU A 96 9.73 12.61 -4.50
N ASP A 97 9.25 11.37 -4.31
CA ASP A 97 9.00 10.39 -5.36
C ASP A 97 7.50 10.18 -5.57
N ILE A 98 7.11 9.76 -6.77
CA ILE A 98 5.77 9.27 -7.07
C ILE A 98 5.68 7.76 -6.78
N GLY A 99 4.67 7.37 -5.99
CA GLY A 99 4.31 5.98 -5.73
C GLY A 99 3.34 5.43 -6.78
N LEU A 100 2.04 5.51 -6.51
CA LEU A 100 0.97 5.16 -7.45
C LEU A 100 0.51 6.40 -8.21
N SER A 101 0.31 6.29 -9.52
CA SER A 101 -0.30 7.33 -10.36
C SER A 101 -1.46 6.73 -11.13
N LEU A 102 -2.62 7.35 -11.02
CA LEU A 102 -3.87 6.97 -11.66
C LEU A 102 -4.40 8.14 -12.48
N LEU A 103 -4.89 7.84 -13.67
CA LEU A 103 -5.56 8.77 -14.58
C LEU A 103 -6.97 8.27 -14.87
N ALA A 104 -7.91 9.18 -15.11
CA ALA A 104 -9.26 8.83 -15.53
C ALA A 104 -9.80 9.87 -16.52
N GLU A 105 -10.60 9.41 -17.48
CA GLU A 105 -11.46 10.32 -18.26
C GLU A 105 -12.47 10.99 -17.31
N THR A 106 -12.81 12.24 -17.63
CA THR A 106 -13.75 13.00 -16.81
C THR A 106 -14.50 14.05 -17.62
N ASP A 107 -15.77 14.26 -17.28
CA ASP A 107 -16.60 15.36 -17.77
C ASP A 107 -16.52 16.60 -16.86
N ARG A 108 -15.77 16.52 -15.76
CA ARG A 108 -15.64 17.58 -14.77
C ARG A 108 -14.75 18.70 -15.31
N PRO A 109 -15.04 19.97 -14.95
CA PRO A 109 -14.21 21.08 -15.37
C PRO A 109 -12.79 20.94 -14.82
N SER A 110 -11.83 21.63 -15.43
CA SER A 110 -10.44 21.67 -14.94
C SER A 110 -10.32 22.38 -13.59
N GLY A 111 -9.31 22.01 -12.80
CA GLY A 111 -9.00 22.68 -11.52
C GLY A 111 -9.89 22.26 -10.35
N GLN A 112 -10.63 21.15 -10.48
CA GLN A 112 -11.37 20.55 -9.37
C GLN A 112 -10.40 19.87 -8.41
N SER A 113 -10.68 19.98 -7.12
CA SER A 113 -9.92 19.36 -6.04
C SER A 113 -10.53 18.04 -5.58
N ILE A 114 -9.86 17.34 -4.67
CA ILE A 114 -10.40 16.15 -4.01
C ILE A 114 -11.78 16.40 -3.38
N THR A 115 -12.05 17.59 -2.83
CA THR A 115 -13.33 17.94 -2.22
C THR A 115 -14.44 18.04 -3.27
N ASP A 116 -14.11 18.58 -4.43
CA ASP A 116 -15.07 18.74 -5.54
C ASP A 116 -15.36 17.40 -6.25
N LEU A 117 -14.41 16.47 -6.18
CA LEU A 117 -14.53 15.12 -6.74
C LEU A 117 -15.14 14.09 -5.76
N GLN A 118 -15.56 14.51 -4.56
CA GLN A 118 -16.21 13.61 -3.61
C GLN A 118 -17.52 13.05 -4.19
N GLY A 119 -17.65 11.72 -4.17
CA GLY A 119 -18.83 11.02 -4.69
C GLY A 119 -18.90 10.95 -6.21
N VAL A 120 -17.89 11.42 -6.94
CA VAL A 120 -17.78 11.25 -8.39
C VAL A 120 -17.22 9.86 -8.68
N ALA A 121 -17.95 9.07 -9.48
CA ALA A 121 -17.45 7.80 -9.98
C ALA A 121 -16.48 8.06 -11.14
N LEU A 122 -15.25 7.57 -11.01
CA LEU A 122 -14.19 7.66 -12.01
C LEU A 122 -13.57 6.28 -12.20
N ASP A 123 -13.35 5.90 -13.45
CA ASP A 123 -12.65 4.67 -13.81
C ASP A 123 -11.15 4.96 -13.89
N TRP A 124 -10.43 4.55 -12.85
CA TRP A 124 -9.01 4.86 -12.66
C TRP A 124 -8.10 3.87 -13.39
N TYR A 125 -7.12 4.40 -14.12
CA TYR A 125 -6.11 3.66 -14.88
C TYR A 125 -4.71 3.95 -14.35
N PRO A 126 -3.89 2.92 -14.01
CA PRO A 126 -2.59 3.08 -13.37
C PRO A 126 -1.41 3.20 -14.36
N ARG A 127 -1.73 3.32 -15.65
CA ARG A 127 -0.79 3.50 -16.76
C ARG A 127 -1.26 4.69 -17.58
N HIS A 128 -0.70 4.84 -18.78
CA HIS A 128 -1.21 5.79 -19.75
C HIS A 128 -2.72 5.64 -19.97
N LEU A 129 -3.41 6.77 -20.02
CA LEU A 129 -4.83 6.88 -20.35
C LEU A 129 -4.96 7.13 -21.85
N LEU A 130 -5.81 6.35 -22.52
CA LEU A 130 -6.23 6.60 -23.89
C LEU A 130 -7.56 7.35 -23.86
N VAL A 131 -7.55 8.63 -24.21
CA VAL A 131 -8.75 9.49 -24.25
C VAL A 131 -9.34 9.50 -25.64
N GLU A 132 -10.63 9.20 -25.76
CA GLU A 132 -11.40 9.24 -27.01
C GLU A 132 -10.75 8.49 -28.19
N ASN A 133 -9.94 7.45 -27.90
CA ASN A 133 -9.12 6.73 -28.89
C ASN A 133 -8.21 7.62 -29.75
N SER A 134 -7.88 8.83 -29.30
CA SER A 134 -7.12 9.82 -30.10
C SER A 134 -5.95 10.46 -29.37
N VAL A 135 -5.94 10.45 -28.03
CA VAL A 135 -4.86 11.04 -27.21
C VAL A 135 -4.36 10.04 -26.18
N ILE A 136 -3.05 9.87 -26.09
CA ILE A 136 -2.39 9.13 -25.00
C ILE A 136 -1.87 10.13 -23.98
N ILE A 137 -2.16 9.88 -22.70
CA ILE A 137 -1.76 10.74 -21.58
C ILE A 137 -1.06 9.88 -20.54
N ASP A 138 0.08 10.32 -20.04
CA ASP A 138 0.81 9.63 -18.97
C ASP A 138 1.31 10.61 -17.89
N ILE A 139 1.54 10.09 -16.69
CA ILE A 139 2.17 10.83 -15.58
C ILE A 139 3.57 10.28 -15.40
N VAL A 140 4.58 11.15 -15.55
CA VAL A 140 5.98 10.80 -15.33
C VAL A 140 6.61 11.72 -14.28
N GLN A 141 7.71 11.25 -13.70
CA GLN A 141 8.53 12.06 -12.80
C GLN A 141 9.82 12.47 -13.52
N PRO A 142 9.94 13.71 -14.04
CA PRO A 142 11.15 14.13 -14.74
C PRO A 142 12.32 14.41 -13.80
N ASP A 143 12.03 14.95 -12.62
CA ASP A 143 13.00 15.34 -11.58
C ASP A 143 12.40 15.08 -10.18
N GLU A 144 13.24 15.14 -9.14
CA GLU A 144 12.76 15.18 -7.76
C GLU A 144 11.83 16.38 -7.53
N GLY A 145 10.68 16.17 -6.86
CA GLY A 145 9.79 17.27 -6.49
C GLY A 145 8.93 17.84 -7.62
N LYS A 146 8.89 17.18 -8.79
CA LYS A 146 7.99 17.54 -9.90
C LYS A 146 7.33 16.31 -10.50
N ILE A 147 6.17 16.53 -11.11
CA ILE A 147 5.54 15.57 -12.01
C ILE A 147 5.32 16.22 -13.36
N ALA A 148 5.22 15.43 -14.41
CA ALA A 148 4.87 15.90 -15.73
C ALA A 148 3.73 15.06 -16.30
N PHE A 149 2.74 15.75 -16.87
CA PHE A 149 1.72 15.14 -17.70
C PHE A 149 2.21 15.19 -19.14
N VAL A 150 2.46 14.02 -19.73
CA VAL A 150 2.91 13.90 -21.12
C VAL A 150 1.70 13.52 -21.96
N THR A 151 1.45 14.28 -23.03
CA THR A 151 0.37 13.99 -23.97
C THR A 151 0.92 13.75 -25.36
N SER A 152 0.33 12.79 -26.08
CA SER A 152 0.65 12.49 -27.47
C SER A 152 -0.62 12.29 -28.28
N GLU A 153 -0.63 12.84 -29.49
CA GLU A 153 -1.63 12.52 -30.50
C GLU A 153 -1.42 11.10 -31.01
N LEU A 154 -2.50 10.32 -31.11
CA LEU A 154 -2.50 9.00 -31.74
C LEU A 154 -2.99 9.07 -33.19
N ASN A 155 -3.83 10.04 -33.52
CA ASN A 155 -4.38 10.26 -34.86
C ASN A 155 -4.80 11.72 -35.08
N SER A 156 -5.12 12.06 -36.33
CA SER A 156 -5.46 13.42 -36.78
C SER A 156 -6.77 13.98 -36.21
N ASN A 157 -7.53 13.20 -35.45
CA ASN A 157 -8.79 13.62 -34.85
C ASN A 157 -8.63 14.03 -33.38
N ALA A 158 -7.40 14.04 -32.86
CA ALA A 158 -7.11 14.46 -31.50
C ALA A 158 -7.57 15.92 -31.28
N PRO A 159 -8.29 16.21 -30.19
CA PRO A 159 -8.64 17.58 -29.83
C PRO A 159 -7.38 18.37 -29.43
N ASP A 160 -7.43 19.70 -29.55
CA ASP A 160 -6.30 20.57 -29.12
C ASP A 160 -6.03 20.48 -27.61
N ARG A 161 -7.06 20.19 -26.81
CA ARG A 161 -7.00 20.14 -25.34
C ARG A 161 -7.88 19.02 -24.81
N VAL A 162 -7.44 18.43 -23.72
CA VAL A 162 -8.16 17.37 -22.98
C VAL A 162 -8.17 17.70 -21.50
N THR A 163 -9.26 17.39 -20.81
CA THR A 163 -9.34 17.45 -19.35
C THR A 163 -9.38 16.03 -18.81
N VAL A 164 -8.52 15.75 -17.84
CA VAL A 164 -8.45 14.44 -17.16
C VAL A 164 -8.51 14.61 -15.67
N ALA A 165 -9.02 13.58 -14.99
CA ALA A 165 -8.84 13.43 -13.56
C ALA A 165 -7.52 12.69 -13.29
N TYR A 166 -6.85 13.06 -12.20
CA TYR A 166 -5.63 12.42 -11.75
C TYR A 166 -5.70 12.12 -10.26
N ASN A 167 -5.01 11.06 -9.86
CA ASN A 167 -4.72 10.73 -8.48
C ASN A 167 -3.28 10.21 -8.45
N TYR A 168 -2.38 10.92 -7.77
CA TYR A 168 -1.04 10.42 -7.54
C TYR A 168 -0.72 10.41 -6.06
N HIS A 169 0.12 9.45 -5.67
CA HIS A 169 0.69 9.40 -4.34
C HIS A 169 2.12 9.93 -4.40
N SER A 170 2.45 10.87 -3.52
CA SER A 170 3.81 11.37 -3.35
C SER A 170 4.35 10.95 -2.00
N ARG A 171 5.64 10.65 -1.92
CA ARG A 171 6.34 10.25 -0.69
C ARG A 171 7.70 10.93 -0.58
N PRO A 172 8.27 11.09 0.62
CA PRO A 172 9.69 11.41 0.79
C PRO A 172 10.58 10.32 0.16
N SER A 173 11.53 10.72 -0.68
CA SER A 173 12.40 9.78 -1.43
C SER A 173 13.42 9.09 -0.53
N ASP A 174 13.79 9.72 0.58
CA ASP A 174 14.76 9.28 1.58
C ASP A 174 14.23 8.24 2.58
N ILE A 175 12.92 8.01 2.61
CA ILE A 175 12.29 7.01 3.48
C ILE A 175 12.24 5.66 2.76
N GLU A 176 13.13 4.75 3.16
CA GLU A 176 13.10 3.34 2.72
C GLU A 176 11.75 2.69 3.12
N GLN A 177 11.23 1.81 2.26
CA GLN A 177 9.97 1.13 2.49
C GLN A 177 10.22 -0.31 2.95
N PRO A 178 9.51 -0.82 3.97
CA PRO A 178 9.60 -2.23 4.31
C PRO A 178 9.05 -3.10 3.16
N PRO A 179 9.62 -4.29 2.91
CA PRO A 179 9.29 -5.07 1.71
C PRO A 179 7.80 -5.41 1.55
N TRP A 180 7.07 -5.61 2.64
CA TRP A 180 5.63 -5.90 2.57
C TRP A 180 4.82 -4.73 1.99
N ILE A 181 5.25 -3.49 2.22
CA ILE A 181 4.61 -2.29 1.66
C ILE A 181 4.84 -2.22 0.15
N ASP A 182 6.06 -2.49 -0.32
CA ASP A 182 6.38 -2.50 -1.75
C ASP A 182 5.62 -3.60 -2.49
N LEU A 183 5.53 -4.79 -1.87
CA LEU A 183 4.72 -5.90 -2.38
C LEU A 183 3.24 -5.50 -2.47
N LEU A 184 2.71 -4.84 -1.44
CA LEU A 184 1.33 -4.39 -1.41
C LEU A 184 1.05 -3.28 -2.44
N LEU A 185 1.95 -2.32 -2.61
CA LEU A 185 1.86 -1.28 -3.63
C LEU A 185 1.83 -1.89 -5.04
N ASN A 186 2.69 -2.87 -5.31
CA ASN A 186 2.70 -3.57 -6.59
C ASN A 186 1.43 -4.39 -6.80
N ALA A 187 0.88 -5.01 -5.74
CA ALA A 187 -0.42 -5.67 -5.82
C ALA A 187 -1.53 -4.69 -6.19
N VAL A 188 -1.54 -3.48 -5.60
CA VAL A 188 -2.49 -2.41 -5.97
C VAL A 188 -2.35 -1.99 -7.43
N ARG A 189 -1.12 -1.84 -7.92
CA ARG A 189 -0.89 -1.52 -9.35
C ARG A 189 -1.51 -2.60 -10.25
N LEU A 190 -1.32 -3.88 -9.94
CA LEU A 190 -1.90 -4.99 -10.69
C LEU A 190 -3.43 -5.05 -10.58
N PHE A 191 -3.99 -4.70 -9.41
CA PHE A 191 -5.43 -4.58 -9.22
C PHE A 191 -6.05 -3.60 -10.23
N TYR A 192 -5.50 -2.39 -10.34
CA TYR A 192 -5.96 -1.38 -11.27
C TYR A 192 -5.66 -1.71 -12.75
N GLN A 193 -4.70 -2.60 -13.02
CA GLN A 193 -4.40 -3.09 -14.38
C GLN A 193 -5.30 -4.25 -14.81
N SER A 194 -6.20 -4.71 -13.94
CA SER A 194 -6.97 -5.95 -14.14
C SER A 194 -6.09 -7.20 -14.29
N GLU A 195 -4.85 -7.17 -13.76
CA GLU A 195 -3.90 -8.28 -13.78
C GLU A 195 -4.03 -9.09 -12.47
N TRP A 196 -5.26 -9.52 -12.12
CA TRP A 196 -5.58 -10.04 -10.79
C TRP A 196 -4.90 -11.36 -10.44
N ILE A 197 -4.64 -12.23 -11.43
CA ILE A 197 -3.90 -13.48 -11.21
C ILE A 197 -2.48 -13.20 -10.67
N ALA A 198 -1.81 -12.19 -11.22
CA ALA A 198 -0.47 -11.78 -10.80
C ALA A 198 -0.47 -11.01 -9.47
N MET A 199 -1.61 -10.44 -9.07
CA MET A 199 -1.78 -9.75 -7.78
C MET A 199 -1.70 -10.71 -6.58
N LEU A 200 -2.29 -11.92 -6.68
CA LEU A 200 -2.40 -12.85 -5.55
C LEU A 200 -1.04 -13.22 -4.92
N PRO A 201 -0.01 -13.63 -5.70
CA PRO A 201 1.31 -13.89 -5.15
C PRO A 201 1.89 -12.70 -4.37
N LEU A 202 1.64 -11.46 -4.80
CA LEU A 202 2.13 -10.27 -4.12
C LEU A 202 1.40 -10.02 -2.80
N LEU A 203 0.07 -10.18 -2.76
CA LEU A 203 -0.73 -10.08 -1.54
C LEU A 203 -0.30 -11.10 -0.48
N ILE A 204 -0.14 -12.37 -0.89
CA ILE A 204 0.30 -13.45 -0.01
C ILE A 204 1.72 -13.16 0.51
N SER A 205 2.62 -12.71 -0.36
CA SER A 205 4.01 -12.39 0.01
C SER A 205 4.09 -11.18 0.94
N ALA A 206 3.23 -10.18 0.74
CA ALA A 206 3.11 -9.02 1.63
C ALA A 206 2.70 -9.47 3.04
N TYR A 207 1.66 -10.30 3.16
CA TYR A 207 1.25 -10.88 4.44
C TYR A 207 2.36 -11.70 5.10
N ASP A 208 3.03 -12.59 4.36
CA ASP A 208 4.09 -13.45 4.93
C ASP A 208 5.29 -12.64 5.44
N ASN A 209 5.70 -11.63 4.66
CA ASN A 209 6.75 -10.73 5.06
C ASN A 209 6.34 -9.92 6.30
N HIS A 210 5.12 -9.38 6.31
CA HIS A 210 4.57 -8.64 7.45
C HIS A 210 4.51 -9.51 8.72
N LEU A 211 3.98 -10.72 8.63
CA LEU A 211 3.89 -11.66 9.75
C LEU A 211 5.28 -11.96 10.34
N ALA A 212 6.26 -12.28 9.50
CA ALA A 212 7.62 -12.53 9.95
C ALA A 212 8.23 -11.31 10.64
N ARG A 213 7.98 -10.10 10.10
CA ARG A 213 8.44 -8.84 10.70
C ARG A 213 7.77 -8.56 12.05
N GLN A 214 6.46 -8.75 12.18
CA GLN A 214 5.76 -8.51 13.44
C GLN A 214 6.18 -9.50 14.54
N LEU A 215 6.40 -10.77 14.20
CA LEU A 215 6.96 -11.75 15.13
C LEU A 215 8.38 -11.35 15.56
N ARG A 216 9.25 -10.99 14.60
CA ARG A 216 10.61 -10.52 14.89
C ARG A 216 10.61 -9.33 15.84
N ARG A 217 9.87 -8.26 15.52
CA ARG A 217 9.78 -7.04 16.33
C ARG A 217 9.29 -7.34 17.76
N THR A 218 8.37 -8.29 17.90
CA THR A 218 7.85 -8.67 19.22
C THR A 218 8.87 -9.46 20.03
N LEU A 219 9.60 -10.39 19.40
CA LEU A 219 10.69 -11.12 20.05
C LEU A 219 11.87 -10.20 20.43
N GLU A 220 12.20 -9.22 19.58
CA GLU A 220 13.21 -8.19 19.89
C GLU A 220 12.80 -7.36 21.10
N ALA A 221 11.52 -6.95 21.19
CA ALA A 221 10.99 -6.27 22.37
C ALA A 221 11.09 -7.13 23.64
N GLU A 222 10.93 -8.46 23.53
CA GLU A 222 11.16 -9.40 24.65
C GLU A 222 12.65 -9.62 24.99
N GLY A 223 13.57 -8.93 24.31
CA GLY A 223 15.01 -9.02 24.56
C GLY A 223 15.68 -10.26 23.95
N LYS A 224 15.06 -10.91 22.95
CA LYS A 224 15.67 -12.05 22.25
C LYS A 224 16.83 -11.61 21.35
N SER A 225 17.87 -12.43 21.30
CA SER A 225 19.01 -12.21 20.41
C SER A 225 18.66 -12.50 18.95
N VAL A 226 19.42 -11.91 18.02
CA VAL A 226 19.26 -12.15 16.56
C VAL A 226 19.29 -13.64 16.23
N THR A 227 20.21 -14.40 16.82
CA THR A 227 20.32 -15.85 16.58
C THR A 227 19.11 -16.63 17.08
N GLU A 228 18.54 -16.26 18.24
CA GLU A 228 17.30 -16.89 18.73
C GLU A 228 16.12 -16.60 17.81
N ILE A 229 16.03 -15.36 17.29
CA ILE A 229 14.97 -14.95 16.36
C ILE A 229 15.09 -15.69 15.02
N GLU A 230 16.31 -15.80 14.49
CA GLU A 230 16.56 -16.53 13.25
C GLU A 230 16.22 -18.02 13.40
N GLN A 231 16.61 -18.63 14.52
CA GLN A 231 16.22 -20.01 14.85
C GLN A 231 14.69 -20.14 14.88
N PHE A 232 14.00 -19.22 15.56
CA PHE A 232 12.54 -19.23 15.67
C PHE A 232 11.86 -19.12 14.29
N LEU A 233 12.27 -18.14 13.47
CA LEU A 233 11.60 -17.84 12.20
C LEU A 233 11.99 -18.78 11.07
N GLN A 234 13.23 -19.29 11.03
CA GLN A 234 13.72 -20.07 9.89
C GLN A 234 13.67 -21.57 10.12
N ASN A 235 13.79 -22.02 11.37
CA ASN A 235 13.91 -23.44 11.71
C ASN A 235 12.67 -23.96 12.44
N ASP A 236 12.24 -23.29 13.52
CA ASP A 236 11.15 -23.78 14.36
C ASP A 236 9.78 -23.55 13.69
N TYR A 237 9.61 -22.39 13.02
CA TYR A 237 8.37 -22.00 12.35
C TYR A 237 8.65 -21.50 10.93
N ARG A 238 9.00 -22.41 10.02
CA ARG A 238 9.45 -22.08 8.64
C ARG A 238 8.30 -21.68 7.70
N GLY A 239 7.09 -22.20 7.92
CA GLY A 239 5.92 -21.97 7.06
C GLY A 239 4.98 -20.90 7.61
N TRP A 240 4.20 -20.28 6.71
CA TRP A 240 3.18 -19.29 7.09
C TRP A 240 2.18 -19.87 8.10
N LYS A 241 1.77 -21.12 7.91
CA LYS A 241 0.77 -21.81 8.73
C LYS A 241 1.27 -22.00 10.15
N ASP A 242 2.52 -22.45 10.29
CA ASP A 242 3.15 -22.67 11.59
C ASP A 242 3.35 -21.33 12.30
N ARG A 243 3.82 -20.29 11.58
CA ARG A 243 3.97 -18.92 12.10
C ARG A 243 2.64 -18.31 12.53
N SER A 244 1.59 -18.43 11.72
CA SER A 244 0.26 -17.83 11.99
C SER A 244 -0.47 -18.51 13.14
N LYS A 245 -0.07 -19.75 13.48
CA LYS A 245 -0.68 -20.53 14.55
C LYS A 245 0.26 -20.62 15.73
N GLU A 246 1.13 -21.63 15.73
CA GLU A 246 1.96 -22.01 16.87
C GLU A 246 3.04 -20.97 17.16
N GLY A 247 3.63 -20.36 16.13
CA GLY A 247 4.59 -19.28 16.28
C GLY A 247 3.96 -18.05 16.94
N LEU A 248 2.81 -17.59 16.42
CA LEU A 248 2.09 -16.45 16.98
C LEU A 248 1.64 -16.71 18.42
N GLU A 249 1.14 -17.92 18.71
CA GLU A 249 0.75 -18.29 20.07
C GLU A 249 1.95 -18.32 21.02
N LYS A 250 3.09 -18.83 20.55
CA LYS A 250 4.30 -18.88 21.35
C LYS A 250 4.78 -17.48 21.77
N VAL A 251 4.61 -16.49 20.90
CA VAL A 251 5.06 -15.10 21.12
C VAL A 251 4.00 -14.26 21.84
N THR A 252 2.72 -14.46 21.53
CA THR A 252 1.63 -13.53 21.91
C THR A 252 0.52 -14.17 22.73
N SER A 253 0.59 -15.48 22.99
CA SER A 253 -0.50 -16.30 23.56
C SER A 253 -1.76 -16.41 22.70
N HIS A 254 -1.74 -15.91 21.46
CA HIS A 254 -2.87 -15.97 20.53
C HIS A 254 -2.49 -16.69 19.22
N ARG A 255 -3.37 -17.59 18.76
CA ARG A 255 -3.29 -18.17 17.40
C ARG A 255 -4.19 -17.38 16.47
N PHE A 256 -3.75 -17.08 15.24
CA PHE A 256 -4.60 -16.39 14.27
C PHE A 256 -5.89 -17.20 14.00
N SER A 257 -5.77 -18.52 13.86
CA SER A 257 -6.90 -19.43 13.60
C SER A 257 -7.96 -19.48 14.72
N THR A 258 -7.65 -19.04 15.94
CA THR A 258 -8.64 -18.98 17.03
C THR A 258 -9.00 -17.55 17.41
N TYR A 259 -8.10 -16.59 17.21
CA TYR A 259 -8.35 -15.16 17.44
C TYR A 259 -9.33 -14.60 16.40
N SER A 260 -9.13 -14.94 15.13
CA SER A 260 -10.01 -14.55 14.02
C SER A 260 -10.14 -15.71 13.03
N GLY A 261 -10.84 -16.77 13.45
CA GLY A 261 -10.91 -18.04 12.72
C GLY A 261 -11.48 -17.91 11.30
N SER A 262 -12.56 -17.15 11.13
CA SER A 262 -13.15 -16.92 9.80
C SER A 262 -12.20 -16.18 8.87
N LEU A 263 -11.46 -15.20 9.37
CA LEU A 263 -10.49 -14.45 8.57
C LEU A 263 -9.29 -15.33 8.20
N TYR A 264 -8.81 -16.16 9.13
CA TYR A 264 -7.77 -17.15 8.86
C TYR A 264 -8.22 -18.13 7.77
N ASP A 265 -9.45 -18.65 7.83
CA ASP A 265 -9.99 -19.59 6.84
C ASP A 265 -10.18 -18.93 5.47
N ASN A 266 -10.64 -17.67 5.44
CA ASN A 266 -10.72 -16.88 4.21
C ASN A 266 -9.34 -16.69 3.59
N PHE A 267 -8.34 -16.27 4.39
CA PHE A 267 -6.99 -16.06 3.89
C PHE A 267 -6.33 -17.39 3.46
N HIS A 268 -6.57 -18.49 4.19
CA HIS A 268 -6.16 -19.83 3.78
C HIS A 268 -6.74 -20.20 2.41
N THR A 269 -8.00 -19.86 2.16
CA THR A 269 -8.67 -20.10 0.87
C THR A 269 -7.98 -19.35 -0.26
N ILE A 270 -7.60 -18.08 -0.07
CA ILE A 270 -6.83 -17.29 -1.07
C ILE A 270 -5.51 -18.00 -1.44
N ARG A 271 -4.85 -18.61 -0.45
CA ARG A 271 -3.59 -19.33 -0.68
C ARG A 271 -3.82 -20.63 -1.45
N GLU A 272 -4.89 -21.37 -1.13
CA GLU A 272 -5.27 -22.57 -1.87
C GLU A 272 -5.67 -22.24 -3.31
N GLU A 273 -6.40 -21.14 -3.55
CA GLU A 273 -6.70 -20.63 -4.89
C GLU A 273 -5.41 -20.39 -5.69
N ARG A 274 -4.46 -19.64 -5.12
CA ARG A 274 -3.16 -19.40 -5.77
C ARG A 274 -2.41 -20.70 -6.04
N ASN A 275 -2.35 -21.61 -5.08
CA ASN A 275 -1.56 -22.83 -5.23
C ASN A 275 -2.17 -23.79 -6.24
N ASN A 276 -3.47 -24.06 -6.13
CA ASN A 276 -4.12 -25.13 -6.88
C ASN A 276 -4.64 -24.67 -8.24
N LYS A 277 -5.02 -23.39 -8.40
CA LYS A 277 -5.64 -22.90 -9.66
C LYS A 277 -4.74 -22.03 -10.53
N ILE A 278 -3.60 -21.61 -10.02
CA ILE A 278 -2.68 -20.70 -10.73
C ILE A 278 -1.31 -21.34 -10.91
N ILE A 279 -0.78 -22.01 -9.88
CA ILE A 279 0.61 -22.50 -9.86
C ILE A 279 0.69 -23.98 -10.23
N HIS A 280 -0.19 -24.79 -9.65
CA HIS A 280 -0.24 -26.24 -9.86
C HIS A 280 -1.43 -26.61 -10.76
N VAL A 281 -1.45 -26.03 -11.96
CA VAL A 281 -2.42 -26.36 -13.01
C VAL A 281 -1.90 -27.54 -13.85
N ASP A 282 -2.77 -28.51 -14.14
CA ASP A 282 -2.44 -29.61 -15.05
C ASP A 282 -2.44 -29.12 -16.50
N SER A 283 -1.87 -29.90 -17.44
CA SER A 283 -1.73 -29.51 -18.85
C SER A 283 -3.06 -29.24 -19.57
N ASP A 284 -4.14 -29.77 -19.01
CA ASP A 284 -5.49 -29.73 -19.58
C ASP A 284 -6.40 -28.75 -18.83
N ASP A 285 -5.90 -28.11 -17.76
CA ASP A 285 -6.65 -27.15 -16.94
C ASP A 285 -6.45 -25.72 -17.46
N ASP A 286 -7.55 -24.99 -17.66
CA ASP A 286 -7.50 -23.55 -17.84
C ASP A 286 -7.15 -22.88 -16.50
N VAL A 287 -6.25 -21.88 -16.54
CA VAL A 287 -5.99 -21.04 -15.37
C VAL A 287 -7.28 -20.32 -15.00
N ALA A 288 -7.64 -20.37 -13.71
CA ALA A 288 -8.90 -19.80 -13.25
C ALA A 288 -8.99 -18.29 -13.53
N ASP A 289 -10.11 -17.87 -14.14
CA ASP A 289 -10.49 -16.47 -14.20
C ASP A 289 -10.84 -15.97 -12.80
N ILE A 290 -10.31 -14.80 -12.46
CA ILE A 290 -10.65 -14.08 -11.22
C ILE A 290 -11.58 -12.95 -11.64
N SER A 291 -12.66 -12.70 -10.89
CA SER A 291 -13.54 -11.56 -11.12
C SER A 291 -13.06 -10.30 -10.36
N VAL A 292 -13.58 -9.13 -10.76
CA VAL A 292 -13.32 -7.88 -10.04
C VAL A 292 -13.69 -8.02 -8.56
N GLN A 293 -14.84 -8.65 -8.26
CA GLN A 293 -15.30 -8.79 -6.88
C GLN A 293 -14.37 -9.70 -6.07
N GLU A 294 -13.98 -10.85 -6.63
CA GLU A 294 -13.01 -11.75 -5.98
C GLU A 294 -11.68 -11.04 -5.73
N SER A 295 -11.17 -10.26 -6.70
CA SER A 295 -9.93 -9.50 -6.52
C SER A 295 -10.03 -8.47 -5.38
N ARG A 296 -11.18 -7.81 -5.22
CA ARG A 296 -11.47 -6.88 -4.10
C ARG A 296 -11.53 -7.62 -2.77
N ASP A 297 -12.17 -8.78 -2.74
CA ASP A 297 -12.30 -9.60 -1.55
C ASP A 297 -10.93 -10.15 -1.11
N TYR A 298 -10.08 -10.55 -2.07
CA TYR A 298 -8.71 -10.98 -1.80
C TYR A 298 -7.85 -9.87 -1.22
N PHE A 299 -7.94 -8.67 -1.81
CA PHE A 299 -7.24 -7.49 -1.29
C PHE A 299 -7.69 -7.16 0.14
N THR A 300 -9.02 -7.06 0.35
CA THR A 300 -9.63 -6.75 1.64
C THR A 300 -9.25 -7.76 2.72
N THR A 301 -9.39 -9.06 2.44
CA THR A 301 -9.03 -10.15 3.35
C THR A 301 -7.54 -10.10 3.71
N THR A 302 -6.67 -9.79 2.75
CA THR A 302 -5.22 -9.68 3.01
C THR A 302 -4.90 -8.52 3.93
N ILE A 303 -5.49 -7.35 3.71
CA ILE A 303 -5.29 -6.17 4.57
C ILE A 303 -5.85 -6.42 5.97
N GLU A 304 -7.06 -6.97 6.08
CA GLU A 304 -7.64 -7.36 7.37
C GLU A 304 -6.73 -8.33 8.13
N SER A 305 -6.15 -9.29 7.43
CA SER A 305 -5.21 -10.25 8.01
C SER A 305 -3.93 -9.56 8.50
N ILE A 306 -3.37 -8.63 7.73
CA ILE A 306 -2.22 -7.80 8.13
C ILE A 306 -2.55 -6.99 9.40
N LEU A 307 -3.69 -6.30 9.42
CA LEU A 307 -4.12 -5.51 10.58
C LEU A 307 -4.35 -6.38 11.82
N THR A 308 -4.95 -7.56 11.66
CA THR A 308 -5.17 -8.51 12.77
C THR A 308 -3.84 -9.02 13.33
N ILE A 309 -2.86 -9.37 12.48
CA ILE A 309 -1.54 -9.79 12.93
C ILE A 309 -0.82 -8.66 13.66
N HIS A 310 -0.91 -7.44 13.14
CA HIS A 310 -0.39 -6.25 13.80
C HIS A 310 -1.02 -6.06 15.18
N GLU A 311 -2.34 -6.12 15.30
CA GLU A 311 -3.08 -5.96 16.57
C GLU A 311 -2.59 -6.96 17.62
N ILE A 312 -2.57 -8.26 17.29
CA ILE A 312 -2.14 -9.33 18.20
C ILE A 312 -0.71 -9.07 18.70
N CYS A 313 0.21 -8.72 17.80
CA CYS A 313 1.61 -8.49 18.15
C CYS A 313 1.78 -7.17 18.93
N ASN A 314 1.03 -6.13 18.58
CA ASN A 314 1.10 -4.82 19.22
C ASN A 314 0.60 -4.88 20.67
N GLN A 315 -0.52 -5.57 20.92
CA GLN A 315 -1.03 -5.83 22.27
C GLN A 315 0.03 -6.51 23.14
N LYS A 316 0.79 -7.46 22.58
CA LYS A 316 1.89 -8.10 23.30
C LYS A 316 3.02 -7.11 23.60
N ARG A 317 3.46 -6.32 22.62
CA ARG A 317 4.57 -5.35 22.79
C ARG A 317 4.27 -4.27 23.83
N ILE A 318 3.04 -3.79 23.92
CA ILE A 318 2.62 -2.78 24.92
C ILE A 318 2.69 -3.32 26.36
N ASN A 319 2.66 -4.65 26.53
CA ASN A 319 2.68 -5.30 27.85
C ASN A 319 4.07 -5.83 28.28
N ILE A 320 5.13 -5.49 27.54
CA ILE A 320 6.53 -5.84 27.87
C ILE A 320 7.15 -4.68 28.66
#